data_AF-A0A3N5MK20-F1
#
_entry.id   AF-A0A3N5MK20-F1
#
_cell.length_a   1.000
_cell.length_b   1.000
_cell.length_c   1.000
_cell.angle_alpha   90.00
_cell.angle_beta   90.00
_cell.angle_gamma   90.00
#
_symmetry.space_group_name_H-M   'P 1'
#
loop_
_entity.id
_entity.type
_entity.pdbx_description
1 polymer ?
#
loop_
_entity_poly.entity_id
_entity_poly.type
_entity_poly.pdbx_seq_one_letter_code
_entity_poly.pdbx_strand_id
1 'polypeptide(L)' 'MGIKKYKPTSPGKRFRTVMDFAEITASEPEKSLVKQLKKTGGR' A
#
# COMPACT_ATOMS: atom_id res chain seq x y z
N MET A 1 9.87 -3.18 8.28
CA MET A 1 8.60 -3.69 7.69
C MET A 1 8.63 -5.21 7.49
N GLY A 2 7.68 -5.94 8.04
CA GLY A 2 7.44 -7.37 7.85
C GLY A 2 6.33 -7.70 6.83
N ILE A 3 6.19 -8.98 6.49
CA ILE A 3 5.21 -9.48 5.53
C ILE A 3 4.03 -10.14 6.26
N LYS A 4 2.83 -9.61 6.07
CA LYS A 4 1.58 -10.19 6.59
C LYS A 4 0.97 -11.14 5.57
N LYS A 5 0.89 -12.43 5.92
CA LYS A 5 0.12 -13.44 5.19
C LYS A 5 -1.31 -13.48 5.74
N TYR A 6 -2.31 -13.42 4.86
CA TYR A 6 -3.72 -13.49 5.26
C TYR A 6 -4.20 -14.94 5.38
N LYS A 7 -5.18 -15.18 6.25
CA LYS A 7 -5.94 -16.44 6.25
C LYS A 7 -6.67 -16.58 4.91
N PRO A 8 -6.68 -17.77 4.28
CA PRO A 8 -7.27 -17.97 2.96
C PRO A 8 -8.81 -18.08 3.04
N THR A 9 -9.48 -17.00 3.42
CA THR A 9 -10.96 -16.95 3.54
C THR A 9 -11.66 -16.75 2.18
N SER A 10 -10.92 -16.46 1.11
CA SER A 10 -11.40 -16.41 -0.26
C SER A 10 -10.27 -16.79 -1.24
N PRO A 11 -10.57 -17.25 -2.48
CA PRO A 11 -9.55 -17.63 -3.46
C PRO A 11 -8.53 -16.52 -3.73
N GLY A 12 -9.01 -15.27 -3.90
CA GLY A 12 -8.15 -14.10 -4.14
C GLY A 12 -7.26 -13.69 -2.96
N LYS A 13 -7.56 -14.14 -1.74
CA LYS A 13 -6.73 -13.88 -0.55
C LYS A 13 -5.67 -14.95 -0.29
N ARG A 14 -5.73 -16.11 -0.96
CA ARG A 14 -4.92 -17.29 -0.66
C ARG A 14 -3.40 -17.06 -0.81
N PHE A 15 -3.02 -16.37 -1.87
CA PHE A 15 -1.60 -16.08 -2.17
C PHE A 15 -1.24 -14.62 -1.91
N ARG A 16 -2.20 -13.80 -1.46
CA ARG A 16 -1.99 -12.38 -1.24
C ARG A 16 -1.15 -12.18 0.02
N THR A 17 -0.08 -11.42 -0.13
CA THR A 17 0.75 -10.91 0.96
C THR A 17 0.74 -9.39 0.92
N VAL A 18 0.78 -8.76 2.08
CA VAL A 18 0.81 -7.29 2.22
C VAL A 18 1.88 -6.93 3.25
N MET A 19 2.51 -5.77 3.09
CA MET A 19 3.47 -5.27 4.08
C MET A 19 2.74 -4.88 5.37
N ASP A 20 3.37 -5.07 6.51
CA ASP A 20 2.77 -4.79 7.82
C ASP A 20 2.74 -3.29 8.17
N PHE A 21 3.44 -2.44 7.41
CA PHE A 21 3.53 -0.99 7.59
C PHE A 21 3.85 -0.53 9.03
N ALA A 22 4.49 -1.38 9.83
CA ALA A 22 4.70 -1.12 11.26
C ALA A 22 5.59 0.11 11.56
N GLU A 23 6.42 0.51 10.60
CA GLU A 23 7.32 1.67 10.70
C GLU A 23 6.69 2.97 10.17
N ILE A 24 5.50 2.92 9.57
CA ILE A 24 4.82 4.12 9.06
C ILE A 24 4.17 4.86 10.24
N THR A 25 4.73 6.01 10.59
CA THR A 25 4.29 6.81 11.76
C THR A 25 3.22 7.85 11.43
N ALA A 26 3.00 8.17 10.15
CA ALA A 26 2.02 9.13 9.68
C ALA A 26 1.24 8.59 8.47
N SER A 27 -0.07 8.79 8.46
CA SER A 27 -0.96 8.33 7.38
C SER A 27 -1.11 9.34 6.23
N GLU A 28 -0.88 10.62 6.51
CA GLU A 28 -1.03 11.70 5.53
C GLU A 28 0.31 12.40 5.28
N PRO A 29 0.65 12.72 4.02
CA PRO A 29 1.88 13.43 3.69
C PRO A 29 1.75 14.94 3.96
N GLU A 30 2.88 15.61 4.13
CA GLU A 30 2.91 17.07 4.29
C GLU A 30 2.43 17.78 3.01
N LYS A 31 1.41 18.64 3.14
CA LYS A 31 0.74 19.29 1.99
C LYS A 31 1.66 20.18 1.15
N SER A 32 2.65 20.81 1.78
CA SER A 32 3.65 21.67 1.14
C SER A 32 4.62 20.90 0.23
N LEU A 33 4.87 19.61 0.55
CA LEU A 33 5.87 18.77 -0.10
C LEU A 33 5.28 17.87 -1.19
N VAL A 34 3.96 17.89 -1.39
CA VAL A 34 3.29 17.08 -2.40
C VAL A 34 2.91 17.89 -3.63
N LYS A 35 2.91 17.23 -4.79
CA LYS A 35 2.41 17.76 -6.05
C LYS A 35 1.47 16.77 -6.71
N GLN A 36 0.56 17.27 -7.55
CA GLN A 36 -0.34 16.41 -8.31
C GLN A 36 0.46 15.56 -9.32
N LEU A 37 0.27 14.24 -9.26
CA LEU A 37 0.83 13.31 -10.23
C LEU A 37 -0.23 12.96 -11.28
N LYS A 38 -0.11 13.54 -12.48
CA LYS A 38 -0.99 13.20 -13.62
C LYS A 38 -0.62 11.81 -14.15
N LYS A 39 -1.60 10.91 -14.21
CA LYS A 39 -1.41 9.58 -14.80
C LYS A 39 -1.60 9.67 -16.31
N THR A 40 -0.59 9.25 -17.06
CA THR A 40 -0.63 9.19 -18.54
C THR A 40 -1.25 7.87 -19.04
N GLY A 41 -1.33 6.83 -18.22
CA GLY A 41 -1.97 5.56 -18.63
C GLY A 41 -1.32 4.91 -19.87
N GLY A 42 -0.09 5.31 -20.22
CA GLY A 42 0.60 4.89 -21.44
C GLY A 42 0.52 5.88 -22.62
N ARG A 43 -0.12 7.05 -22.47
CA ARG A 43 -0.08 8.19 -23.40
C ARG A 43 0.01 9.53 -22.67
#